data_AF-A0A100WQW8-F1
#
_entry.id   AF-A0A100WQW8-F1
#
_cell.length_a   1.000
_cell.length_b   1.000
_cell.length_c   1.000
_cell.angle_alpha   90.00
_cell.angle_beta   90.00
_cell.angle_gamma   90.00
#
_symmetry.space_group_name_H-M   'P 1'
#
loop_
_entity.id
_entity.type
_entity.pdbx_description
1 polymer ?
#
loop_
_entity_poly.entity_id
_entity_poly.type
_entity_poly.pdbx_seq_one_letter_code
_entity_poly.pdbx_strand_id
1 'polypeptide(L)' 'MVAELPAVDVLVTHCPPRGITDHDDPAHVGIMALRPWLDRQQPKVLIHGHTDPERPVTACGSTRVEYVFGARIITI' A
#
# COMPACT_ATOMS: atom_id res chain seq x y z
N MET A 1 10.06 -5.24 -14.87
CA MET A 1 9.14 -5.85 -13.87
C MET A 1 8.70 -4.81 -12.84
N VAL A 2 7.65 -5.07 -12.03
CA VAL A 2 7.20 -4.14 -10.94
C VAL A 2 8.37 -3.77 -10.02
N ALA A 3 9.21 -4.74 -9.67
CA ALA A 3 10.41 -4.55 -8.87
C ALA A 3 11.51 -3.70 -9.55
N GLU A 4 11.34 -3.22 -10.77
CA GLU A 4 12.30 -2.36 -11.48
C GLU A 4 11.76 -0.95 -11.71
N LEU A 5 10.53 -0.67 -11.27
CA LEU A 5 9.96 0.67 -11.36
C LEU A 5 10.84 1.67 -10.57
N PRO A 6 11.01 2.90 -11.08
CA PRO A 6 11.78 3.94 -10.40
C PRO A 6 11.17 4.29 -9.04
N ALA A 7 11.98 4.92 -8.19
CA ALA A 7 11.51 5.46 -6.92
C ALA A 7 10.51 6.59 -7.14
N VAL A 8 9.54 6.72 -6.24
CA VAL A 8 8.51 7.78 -6.25
C VAL A 8 8.25 8.24 -4.83
N ASP A 9 7.75 9.46 -4.66
CA ASP A 9 7.27 9.94 -3.35
C ASP A 9 5.93 9.30 -2.95
N VAL A 10 5.07 9.03 -3.94
CA VAL A 10 3.70 8.52 -3.73
C VAL A 10 3.44 7.33 -4.65
N LEU A 11 2.94 6.23 -4.06
CA LEU A 11 2.41 5.09 -4.79
C LEU A 11 0.89 5.00 -4.56
N VAL A 12 0.11 4.84 -5.63
CA VAL A 12 -1.34 4.61 -5.57
C VAL A 12 -1.67 3.27 -6.22
N THR A 13 -2.35 2.38 -5.49
CA THR A 13 -2.71 1.04 -5.97
C THR A 13 -4.14 0.69 -5.59
N HIS A 14 -4.74 -0.29 -6.27
CA HIS A 14 -6.08 -0.76 -5.90
C HIS A 14 -6.04 -1.55 -4.58
N CYS A 15 -5.26 -2.63 -4.54
CA CYS A 15 -5.01 -3.45 -3.34
C CYS A 15 -3.68 -3.04 -2.70
N PRO A 16 -3.48 -3.27 -1.39
CA PRO A 16 -2.19 -3.05 -0.74
C PRO A 16 -1.14 -4.05 -1.27
N PRO A 17 0.16 -3.84 -1.00
CA PRO A 17 1.15 -4.89 -1.15
C PRO A 17 0.87 -6.04 -0.18
N ARG A 18 1.14 -7.28 -0.60
CA ARG A 18 0.86 -8.49 0.20
C ARG A 18 1.46 -8.39 1.61
N GLY A 19 0.67 -8.82 2.59
CA GLY A 19 1.02 -8.85 4.00
C GLY A 19 0.88 -7.49 4.70
N ILE A 20 0.28 -6.52 4.02
CA ILE A 20 -0.06 -5.20 4.57
C ILE A 20 -1.57 -5.09 4.47
N THR A 21 -2.23 -4.93 5.63
CA THR A 21 -3.69 -4.81 5.72
C THR A 21 -4.47 -5.93 5.01
N ASP A 22 -3.86 -7.12 4.89
CA ASP A 22 -4.52 -8.33 4.39
C ASP A 22 -5.57 -8.81 5.42
N HIS A 23 -6.67 -9.38 4.93
CA HIS A 23 -7.60 -10.14 5.77
C HIS A 23 -7.34 -11.65 5.69
N ASP A 24 -8.05 -12.40 6.54
CA ASP A 24 -7.99 -13.85 6.58
C ASP A 24 -8.67 -14.52 5.38
N ASP A 25 -9.47 -13.78 4.61
CA ASP A 25 -10.15 -14.30 3.44
C ASP A 25 -9.35 -14.08 2.14
N PRO A 26 -9.48 -14.98 1.14
CA PRO A 26 -8.70 -14.90 -0.09
C PRO A 26 -9.03 -13.71 -0.99
N ALA A 27 -10.18 -13.06 -0.80
CA ALA A 27 -10.59 -11.95 -1.66
C ALA A 27 -9.93 -10.62 -1.25
N HIS A 28 -9.40 -10.53 -0.03
CA HIS A 28 -8.80 -9.30 0.52
C HIS A 28 -7.32 -9.52 0.90
N VAL A 29 -6.56 -10.06 -0.05
CA VAL A 29 -5.10 -10.18 0.05
C VAL A 29 -4.40 -9.25 -0.92
N GLY A 30 -3.31 -8.64 -0.48
CA GLY A 30 -2.53 -7.70 -1.28
C GLY A 30 -1.75 -8.31 -2.45
N ILE A 31 -1.21 -7.43 -3.30
CA ILE A 31 -0.44 -7.80 -4.49
C ILE A 31 0.97 -8.23 -4.09
N MET A 32 1.32 -9.49 -4.36
CA MET A 32 2.64 -10.05 -4.03
C MET A 32 3.79 -9.32 -4.74
N ALA A 33 3.61 -8.95 -6.01
CA ALA A 33 4.65 -8.30 -6.81
C ALA A 33 5.05 -6.90 -6.32
N LEU A 34 4.19 -6.22 -5.56
CA LEU A 34 4.48 -4.90 -5.00
C LEU A 34 5.38 -4.96 -3.76
N ARG A 35 5.36 -6.07 -3.01
CA ARG A 35 6.06 -6.15 -1.73
C ARG A 35 7.59 -5.94 -1.85
N PRO A 36 8.30 -6.60 -2.79
CA PRO A 36 9.73 -6.37 -2.97
C PRO A 36 10.07 -4.94 -3.42
N TRP A 37 9.18 -4.30 -4.19
CA TRP A 37 9.36 -2.92 -4.61
C TRP A 37 9.20 -1.97 -3.42
N LEU A 38 8.17 -2.16 -2.59
CA LEU A 38 7.92 -1.36 -1.39
C LEU A 38 9.10 -1.45 -0.41
N ASP A 39 9.54 -2.67 -0.10
CA ASP A 39 10.62 -2.90 0.87
C ASP A 39 11.91 -2.19 0.43
N ARG A 40 12.16 -2.10 -0.89
CA ARG A 40 13.35 -1.45 -1.46
C ARG A 40 13.22 0.07 -1.61
N GLN A 41 12.10 0.55 -2.16
CA GLN A 41 11.98 1.96 -2.58
C GLN A 41 11.40 2.87 -1.49
N GLN A 42 10.62 2.31 -0.55
CA GLN A 42 10.03 3.01 0.59
C GLN A 42 9.53 4.44 0.27
N PRO A 43 8.49 4.61 -0.58
CA PRO A 43 7.89 5.91 -0.85
C PRO A 43 7.39 6.56 0.45
N LYS A 44 7.20 7.88 0.47
CA LYS A 44 6.67 8.59 1.64
C LYS A 44 5.25 8.12 1.97
N VAL A 45 4.41 7.95 0.94
CA VAL A 45 3.02 7.53 1.08
C VAL A 45 2.66 6.44 0.08
N LEU A 46 1.99 5.39 0.55
CA LEU A 46 1.28 4.40 -0.27
C LEU A 46 -0.22 4.49 0.01
N ILE A 47 -1.01 4.66 -1.04
CA ILE A 47 -2.47 4.75 -0.96
C ILE A 47 -3.08 3.49 -1.56
N HIS A 48 -3.98 2.84 -0.83
CA HIS A 48 -4.72 1.69 -1.34
C HIS A 48 -6.20 1.72 -0.95
N GLY A 49 -7.00 0.88 -1.60
CA GLY A 49 -8.36 0.56 -1.21
C GLY A 49 -8.50 -0.93 -0.91
N HIS A 50 -9.62 -1.50 -1.34
CA HIS A 50 -9.89 -2.94 -1.42
C HIS A 50 -10.03 -3.69 -0.09
N THR A 51 -9.06 -3.65 0.82
CA THR A 51 -9.03 -4.53 2.01
C THR A 51 -9.74 -4.01 3.24
N ASP A 52 -10.32 -2.80 3.23
CA ASP A 52 -11.10 -2.21 4.35
C ASP A 52 -10.59 -2.52 5.78
N PRO A 53 -9.33 -2.16 6.12
CA PRO A 53 -8.74 -2.49 7.42
C PRO A 53 -9.33 -1.66 8.57
N GLU A 54 -9.37 -2.24 9.77
CA GLU A 54 -9.79 -1.53 11.01
C GLU A 54 -9.00 -0.24 11.27
N ARG A 55 -7.70 -0.25 10.95
CA ARG A 55 -6.82 0.92 11.03
C ARG A 55 -6.57 1.44 9.62
N PRO A 56 -7.12 2.60 9.24
CA PRO A 56 -6.98 3.13 7.89
C PRO A 56 -5.59 3.67 7.59
N VAL A 57 -4.74 3.86 8.61
CA VAL A 57 -3.35 4.28 8.45
C VAL A 57 -2.46 3.33 9.22
N THR A 58 -1.43 2.82 8.54
CA THR A 58 -0.36 2.02 9.13
C THR A 58 0.99 2.43 8.55
N ALA A 59 2.06 1.78 8.98
CA ALA A 59 3.40 1.98 8.44
C ALA A 59 4.01 0.64 8.01
N CYS A 60 4.79 0.67 6.92
CA CYS A 60 5.64 -0.43 6.50
C CYS A 60 7.04 0.14 6.22
N GLY A 61 8.01 -0.18 7.07
CA GLY A 61 9.30 0.52 7.06
C GLY A 61 9.09 2.01 7.33
N SER A 62 9.65 2.87 6.47
CA SER A 62 9.43 4.32 6.52
C SER A 62 8.20 4.80 5.72
N THR A 63 7.52 3.91 4.99
CA THR A 63 6.34 4.26 4.21
C THR A 63 5.09 4.33 5.06
N ARG A 64 4.38 5.47 5.00
CA ARG A 64 3.02 5.60 5.51
C ARG A 64 2.07 4.93 4.52
N VAL A 65 1.31 3.95 4.98
CA VAL A 65 0.31 3.23 4.18
C VAL A 65 -1.08 3.68 4.60
N GLU A 66 -1.86 4.20 3.65
CA GLU A 66 -3.21 4.74 3.90
C GLU A 66 -4.25 4.03 3.05
N TYR A 67 -5.22 3.42 3.73
CA TYR A 67 -6.47 3.01 3.14
C TYR A 67 -7.37 4.22 2.89
N VAL A 68 -7.99 4.26 1.72
CA VAL A 68 -8.94 5.30 1.32
C VAL A 68 -10.21 4.66 0.76
N PHE A 69 -11.35 5.09 1.29
CA PHE A 69 -12.68 4.86 0.74
C PHE A 69 -13.32 6.19 0.36
N GLY A 70 -13.87 6.31 -0.84
CA GLY A 70 -14.39 7.56 -1.37
C GLY A 70 -13.28 8.56 -1.69
N ALA A 71 -13.25 9.69 -0.99
CA ALA A 71 -12.30 10.78 -1.24
C ALA A 71 -11.56 11.19 0.04
N ARG A 72 -10.27 11.54 -0.11
CA ARG A 72 -9.42 12.01 0.99
C ARG A 72 -8.42 13.06 0.50
N ILE A 73 -8.11 14.03 1.35
CA ILE A 73 -6.98 14.96 1.17
C ILE A 73 -5.80 14.44 1.99
N ILE A 74 -4.63 14.34 1.38
CA ILE A 74 -3.41 13.81 2.01
C ILE A 74 -2.29 14.85 1.86
N THR A 75 -1.64 15.17 2.97
CA THR A 75 -0.44 16.01 3.02
C THR A 75 0.80 15.10 3.05
N ILE A 76 1.79 15.41 2.20
CA ILE A 76 3.03 14.65 1.98
C ILE A 76 4.23 15.48 2.39
#